data_AF-A0A388Q0N1-F1
#
_entry.id   AF-A0A388Q0N1-F1
#
_cell.length_a   1.000
_cell.length_b   1.000
_cell.length_c   1.000
_cell.angle_alpha   90.00
_cell.angle_beta   90.00
_cell.angle_gamma   90.00
#
_symmetry.space_group_name_H-M   'P 1'
#
loop_
_entity.id
_entity.type
_entity.pdbx_description
1 polymer ?
#
loop_
_entity_poly.entity_id
_entity_poly.type
_entity_poly.pdbx_seq_one_letter_code
_entity_poly.pdbx_strand_id
1 'polypeptide(L)'
;MGCLDSFFTGNKTKTELIAIKNSTLLAFHKSDFDKLLFENHDILIFYTQMLSEVLRNESELKVVLIGSSKKDIYEYLIEKCNPVIKSVPAKYIAEFMGITPEWYSKMKKG
;
A
#
# COMPACT_ATOMS: atom_id res chain seq x y z
N MET A 1 1.18 3.77 -2.00
CA MET A 1 1.57 4.16 -3.38
C MET A 1 2.72 3.26 -3.82
N GLY A 2 2.43 2.27 -4.66
CA GLY A 2 3.43 1.37 -5.21
C GLY A 2 4.24 2.02 -6.35
N CYS A 3 5.42 1.46 -6.66
CA CYS A 3 6.30 1.92 -7.76
C CYS A 3 5.76 1.52 -9.15
N LEU A 4 4.45 1.71 -9.39
CA LEU A 4 3.79 1.38 -10.65
C LEU A 4 4.31 2.25 -11.80
N ASP A 5 4.77 3.46 -11.48
CA ASP A 5 5.40 4.39 -12.41
C ASP A 5 6.56 3.72 -13.15
N SER A 6 7.48 3.10 -12.42
CA SER A 6 8.64 2.43 -13.02
C SER A 6 8.24 1.18 -13.80
N PHE A 7 7.30 0.39 -13.25
CA PHE A 7 6.88 -0.85 -13.88
C PHE A 7 6.26 -0.64 -15.28
N PHE A 8 5.39 0.37 -15.44
CA PHE A 8 4.71 0.63 -16.70
C PHE A 8 5.49 1.54 -17.66
N THR A 9 6.26 2.50 -17.13
CA THR A 9 7.01 3.43 -18.00
C THR A 9 8.40 2.91 -18.39
N GLY A 10 8.93 1.92 -17.66
CA GLY A 10 10.32 1.48 -17.80
C GLY A 10 11.35 2.47 -17.24
N ASN A 11 10.92 3.63 -16.75
CA ASN A 11 11.81 4.64 -16.15
C ASN A 11 12.11 4.30 -14.69
N LYS A 12 13.15 4.91 -14.11
CA LYS A 12 13.42 4.79 -12.67
C LYS A 12 12.29 5.45 -11.87
N THR A 13 11.84 4.78 -10.81
CA THR A 13 10.83 5.34 -9.90
C THR A 13 11.39 6.52 -9.10
N LYS A 14 10.50 7.43 -8.69
CA LYS A 14 10.83 8.52 -7.75
C LYS A 14 10.70 8.12 -6.28
N THR A 15 10.22 6.90 -6.02
CA THR A 15 9.99 6.39 -4.66
C THR A 15 10.99 5.31 -4.29
N GLU A 16 11.31 5.20 -3.00
CA GLU A 16 12.17 4.15 -2.47
C GLU A 16 11.36 3.16 -1.62
N LEU A 17 11.76 1.88 -1.69
CA LEU A 17 11.22 0.84 -0.83
C LEU A 17 12.21 0.57 0.31
N ILE A 18 11.79 0.87 1.54
CA ILE A 18 12.65 0.74 2.73
C ILE A 18 12.07 -0.31 3.67
N ALA A 19 12.91 -1.27 4.09
CA ALA A 19 12.53 -2.25 5.10
C ALA A 19 12.47 -1.59 6.49
N ILE A 20 11.30 -1.64 7.14
CA ILE A 20 11.10 -1.12 8.51
C ILE A 20 11.41 -2.15 9.60
N LYS A 21 11.67 -3.40 9.21
CA LYS A 21 12.04 -4.53 10.06
C LYS A 21 12.81 -5.56 9.23
N ASN A 22 13.47 -6.51 9.90
CA ASN A 22 14.11 -7.65 9.22
C ASN A 22 13.09 -8.36 8.31
N SER A 23 13.39 -8.37 7.01
CA SER A 23 12.47 -8.81 5.97
C SER A 23 13.21 -9.61 4.91
N THR A 24 12.55 -10.60 4.34
CA THR A 24 13.01 -11.35 3.17
C THR A 24 12.01 -11.09 2.04
N LEU A 25 12.52 -10.82 0.84
CA LEU A 25 11.70 -10.47 -0.32
C LEU A 25 11.93 -11.48 -1.45
N LEU A 26 10.86 -11.78 -2.18
CA LEU A 26 10.92 -12.42 -3.48
C LEU A 26 10.86 -11.33 -4.55
N ALA A 27 11.79 -11.38 -5.50
CA ALA A 27 11.88 -10.45 -6.60
C ALA A 27 11.87 -11.20 -7.93
N PHE A 28 11.20 -10.64 -8.92
CA PHE A 28 11.12 -11.16 -10.28
C PHE A 28 11.55 -10.07 -11.25
N HIS A 29 12.25 -10.45 -12.32
CA HIS A 29 12.45 -9.52 -13.44
C HIS A 29 11.11 -9.32 -14.15
N LYS A 30 10.86 -8.10 -14.61
CA LYS A 30 9.66 -7.77 -15.38
C LYS A 30 9.50 -8.67 -16.61
N SER A 31 10.59 -8.98 -17.31
CA SER A 31 10.57 -9.89 -18.46
C SER A 31 10.05 -11.29 -18.13
N ASP A 32 10.46 -11.84 -16.99
CA ASP A 32 10.06 -13.18 -16.55
C ASP A 32 8.59 -13.18 -16.14
N PHE A 33 8.14 -12.11 -15.48
CA PHE A 33 6.75 -11.92 -15.12
C PHE A 33 5.85 -11.75 -16.35
N ASP A 34 6.26 -10.91 -17.31
CA ASP A 34 5.52 -10.71 -18.57
C ASP A 34 5.41 -12.02 -19.36
N LYS A 35 6.50 -12.80 -19.41
CA LYS A 35 6.51 -14.13 -20.03
C LYS A 35 5.55 -15.10 -19.33
N LEU A 36 5.56 -15.13 -17.99
CA LEU A 36 4.65 -15.97 -17.20
C LEU A 36 3.18 -15.66 -17.50
N LEU A 37 2.83 -14.36 -17.57
CA LEU A 37 1.48 -13.93 -17.91
C LEU A 37 1.08 -14.31 -19.34
N PHE A 38 2.03 -14.27 -20.28
CA PHE A 38 1.77 -14.65 -21.66
C PHE A 38 1.59 -16.16 -21.84
N GLU A 39 2.40 -16.96 -21.15
CA GLU A 39 2.42 -18.42 -21.30
C GLU A 39 1.34 -19.13 -20.49
N ASN A 40 0.76 -18.47 -19.47
CA ASN A 40 -0.24 -19.07 -18.59
C ASN A 40 -1.49 -18.21 -18.45
N HIS A 41 -2.57 -18.64 -19.11
CA HIS A 41 -3.84 -17.93 -19.13
C HIS A 41 -4.52 -17.83 -17.76
N ASP A 42 -4.40 -18.87 -16.93
CA ASP A 42 -5.01 -18.87 -15.59
C ASP A 42 -4.35 -17.84 -14.68
N ILE A 43 -3.02 -17.71 -14.77
CA ILE A 43 -2.26 -16.68 -14.04
C ILE A 43 -2.64 -15.28 -14.53
N LEU A 44 -2.86 -15.10 -15.85
CA LEU A 44 -3.30 -13.82 -16.40
C LEU A 44 -4.70 -13.42 -15.89
N ILE A 45 -5.64 -14.36 -15.84
CA ILE A 45 -6.98 -14.11 -15.30
C ILE A 45 -6.88 -13.73 -13.82
N PHE A 46 -6.14 -14.51 -13.03
CA PHE A 46 -5.91 -14.23 -11.61
C PHE A 46 -5.29 -12.85 -11.40
N TYR A 47 -4.25 -12.52 -12.16
CA TYR A 47 -3.59 -11.22 -12.11
C TYR A 47 -4.55 -10.08 -12.42
N THR A 48 -5.42 -10.23 -13.43
CA THR A 48 -6.40 -9.21 -13.82
C THR A 48 -7.46 -9.00 -12.74
N GLN A 49 -7.93 -10.07 -12.10
CA GLN A 49 -8.86 -10.00 -10.97
C GLN A 49 -8.21 -9.30 -9.77
N MET A 50 -6.98 -9.67 -9.42
CA MET A 50 -6.21 -9.03 -8.36
C MET A 50 -5.99 -7.54 -8.62
N LEU A 51 -5.63 -7.16 -9.85
CA LEU A 51 -5.48 -5.74 -10.23
C LEU A 51 -6.78 -4.96 -10.06
N SER A 52 -7.92 -5.56 -10.44
CA SER A 52 -9.24 -4.92 -10.30
C SER A 52 -9.57 -4.66 -8.83
N GLU A 53 -9.27 -5.62 -7.95
CA GLU A 53 -9.44 -5.44 -6.51
C GLU A 53 -8.52 -4.37 -5.93
N VAL A 54 -7.24 -4.35 -6.33
CA VAL A 54 -6.28 -3.32 -5.91
C VAL A 54 -6.77 -1.92 -6.33
N LEU A 55 -7.25 -1.76 -7.56
CA LEU A 55 -7.79 -0.48 -8.05
C LEU A 55 -9.04 -0.05 -7.27
N ARG A 56 -9.93 -0.99 -6.93
CA ARG A 56 -11.11 -0.73 -6.09
C ARG A 56 -10.68 -0.24 -4.70
N ASN A 57 -9.76 -0.97 -4.05
CA ASN A 57 -9.29 -0.67 -2.71
C ASN A 57 -8.53 0.67 -2.64
N GLU A 58 -7.68 0.97 -3.62
CA GLU A 58 -6.99 2.26 -3.74
C GLU A 58 -7.99 3.42 -3.92
N SER A 59 -9.07 3.20 -4.68
CA SER A 59 -10.11 4.22 -4.87
C SER A 59 -10.91 4.47 -3.59
N GLU A 60 -11.31 3.40 -2.89
CA GLU A 60 -12.00 3.48 -1.59
C GLU A 60 -11.13 4.20 -0.55
N LEU A 61 -9.85 3.83 -0.46
CA LEU A 61 -8.90 4.47 0.45
C LEU A 61 -8.73 5.96 0.14
N LYS A 62 -8.64 6.36 -1.12
CA LYS A 62 -8.57 7.79 -1.50
C LYS A 62 -9.81 8.57 -1.08
N VAL A 63 -10.99 7.99 -1.24
CA VAL A 63 -12.25 8.62 -0.80
C VAL A 63 -12.22 8.85 0.71
N VAL A 64 -11.82 7.84 1.49
CA VAL A 64 -11.69 7.96 2.96
C VAL A 64 -10.66 9.03 3.35
N LEU A 65 -9.48 9.02 2.72
CA LEU A 65 -8.40 9.96 3.06
C LEU A 65 -8.75 11.43 2.77
N ILE A 66 -9.56 11.69 1.74
CA ILE A 66 -9.95 13.05 1.33
C ILE A 66 -11.23 13.49 2.04
N GLY A 67 -12.20 12.59 2.20
CA GLY A 67 -13.58 12.92 2.60
C GLY A 67 -13.88 12.75 4.08
N SER A 68 -13.04 12.07 4.86
CA SER A 68 -13.33 11.73 6.25
C SER A 68 -12.52 12.55 7.25
N SER A 69 -12.99 12.60 8.50
CA SER A 69 -12.22 13.25 9.57
C SER A 69 -10.96 12.44 9.89
N LYS A 70 -9.95 13.07 10.50
CA LYS A 70 -8.72 12.36 10.90
C LYS A 70 -8.98 11.21 11.88
N LYS A 71 -10.06 11.29 12.66
CA LYS A 71 -10.50 10.23 13.57
C LYS A 71 -11.08 9.04 12.79
N ASP A 72 -11.96 9.31 11.84
CA ASP A 72 -12.57 8.25 11.01
C ASP A 72 -11.52 7.54 10.15
N ILE A 73 -10.52 8.28 9.65
CA ILE A 73 -9.37 7.70 8.93
C ILE A 73 -8.62 6.74 9.85
N TYR A 74 -8.39 7.10 11.11
CA TYR A 74 -7.71 6.24 12.08
C TYR A 74 -8.51 4.96 12.38
N GLU A 75 -9.81 5.09 12.57
CA GLU A 75 -10.73 3.96 12.80
C GLU A 75 -10.74 3.02 11.60
N TYR A 76 -10.90 3.55 10.38
CA TYR A 76 -10.83 2.79 9.12
C TYR A 76 -9.51 2.03 9.00
N LEU A 77 -8.40 2.70 9.29
CA LEU A 77 -7.06 2.15 9.24
C LEU A 77 -6.88 0.99 10.23
N ILE A 78 -7.38 1.12 11.47
CA ILE A 78 -7.32 0.02 12.44
C ILE A 78 -8.19 -1.16 12.01
N GLU A 79 -9.39 -0.93 11.49
CA GLU A 79 -10.28 -2.02 11.10
C GLU A 79 -9.78 -2.75 9.85
N LYS A 80 -9.33 -2.02 8.84
CA LYS A 80 -9.00 -2.58 7.51
C LYS A 80 -7.53 -2.95 7.34
N CYS A 81 -6.62 -2.37 8.11
CA CYS A 81 -5.18 -2.56 7.92
C CYS A 81 -4.47 -3.17 9.15
N ASN A 82 -5.19 -3.65 10.15
CA ASN A 82 -4.62 -4.46 11.23
C ASN A 82 -4.25 -5.87 10.70
N PRO A 83 -3.06 -6.41 10.98
CA PRO A 83 -2.06 -5.97 11.96
C PRO A 83 -0.94 -5.05 11.44
N VAL A 84 -0.93 -4.69 10.16
CA VAL A 84 0.15 -3.90 9.55
C VAL A 84 0.40 -2.62 10.35
N ILE A 85 -0.66 -1.88 10.69
CA ILE A 85 -0.55 -0.62 11.43
C ILE A 85 0.06 -0.78 12.82
N LYS A 86 -0.10 -1.92 13.47
CA LYS A 86 0.52 -2.17 14.79
C LYS A 86 2.03 -2.39 14.69
N SER A 87 2.51 -2.84 13.53
CA SER A 87 3.92 -3.15 13.29
C SER A 87 4.72 -1.99 12.70
N VAL A 88 4.06 -0.92 12.27
CA VAL A 88 4.69 0.25 11.66
C VAL A 88 4.97 1.31 12.73
N PRO A 89 6.15 1.94 12.75
CA PRO A 89 6.43 3.06 13.64
C PRO A 89 5.42 4.20 13.50
N ALA A 90 4.96 4.72 14.65
CA ALA A 90 3.93 5.76 14.74
C ALA A 90 4.18 6.98 13.84
N LYS A 91 5.45 7.38 13.66
CA LYS A 91 5.84 8.51 12.80
C LYS A 91 5.37 8.35 11.35
N TYR A 92 5.47 7.15 10.78
CA TYR A 92 5.09 6.90 9.38
C TYR A 92 3.57 6.85 9.22
N ILE A 93 2.85 6.40 10.25
CA ILE A 93 1.38 6.40 10.25
C ILE A 93 0.87 7.84 10.37
N ALA A 94 1.50 8.65 11.23
CA ALA A 94 1.17 10.07 11.37
C ALA A 94 1.41 10.84 10.05
N GLU A 95 2.57 10.62 9.41
CA GLU A 95 2.90 11.18 8.10
C GLU A 95 1.89 10.74 7.03
N PHE A 96 1.56 9.45 6.97
CA PHE A 96 0.55 8.91 6.04
C PHE A 96 -0.83 9.54 6.23
N MET A 97 -1.23 9.77 7.47
CA MET A 97 -2.50 10.42 7.82
C MET A 97 -2.46 11.96 7.65
N GLY A 98 -1.29 12.56 7.40
CA GLY A 98 -1.11 14.01 7.34
C GLY A 98 -1.40 14.71 8.68
N ILE A 99 -0.95 14.11 9.79
CA ILE A 99 -1.09 14.61 11.17
C ILE A 99 0.27 14.60 11.87
N THR A 100 0.39 15.29 13.00
CA THR A 100 1.63 15.25 13.78
C THR A 100 1.73 13.95 14.60
N PRO A 101 2.96 13.45 14.90
CA PRO A 101 3.16 12.28 15.74
C PRO A 101 2.57 12.40 17.14
N GLU A 102 2.50 13.62 17.70
CA GLU A 102 1.91 13.92 19.01
C GLU A 102 0.39 13.70 18.97
N TRP A 103 -0.26 14.16 17.91
CA TRP A 103 -1.70 13.96 17.71
C TRP A 103 -2.04 12.47 17.55
N TYR A 104 -1.24 11.74 16.77
CA TYR A 104 -1.36 10.28 16.66
C TYR A 104 -1.18 9.56 18.01
N SER A 105 -0.17 9.96 18.78
CA SER A 105 0.10 9.37 20.10
C SER A 105 -1.04 9.61 21.09
N LYS A 106 -1.75 10.75 20.98
CA LYS A 106 -2.93 11.05 21.79
C LYS A 106 -4.11 10.14 21.43
N MET A 107 -4.36 9.90 20.14
CA MET A 107 -5.42 8.98 19.70
C MET A 107 -5.17 7.53 20.11
N LYS A 108 -3.91 7.07 20.10
CA LYS A 108 -3.58 5.69 20.48
C LYS A 108 -3.79 5.39 21.98
N LYS A 109 -3.78 6.43 22.82
CA LYS A 109 -3.91 6.30 24.29
C LYS A 109 -5.35 6.39 24.79
N GLY A 110 -6.27 6.92 23.99
CA GLY A 110 -7.70 6.93 24.27
C GLY A 110 -8.36 5.68 23.74
#